data_AF-A0A7V8FFC5-F1
#
_entry.id   AF-A0A7V8FFC5-F1
#
_cell.length_a   1.000
_cell.length_b   1.000
_cell.length_c   1.000
_cell.angle_alpha   90.00
_cell.angle_beta   90.00
_cell.angle_gamma   90.00
#
_symmetry.space_group_name_H-M   'P 1'
#
loop_
_entity.id
_entity.type
_entity.pdbx_description
1 polymer ?
#
loop_
_entity_poly.entity_id
_entity_poly.type
_entity_poly.pdbx_seq_one_letter_code
_entity_poly.pdbx_strand_id
1 'polypeptide(L)'
;MTPQPHPHGNRLPGRLLLGFSAFALLLLLVCSWSMPPIEASGFRQTQTALSIDWMVRGGPWLDYLTPVLGAPCSVPFEFPLYQWLAAALSLLTGMEVGNSARVLSLLFHVGCIAMVYRTVLAVRPDRLLALSITAAFAVSPYAQFWAAR
;
A
#
# COMPACT_ATOMS: atom_id res chain seq x y z
N MET A 1 31.88 -34.66 7.07
CA MET A 1 31.11 -33.79 7.97
C MET A 1 29.69 -33.73 7.46
N THR A 2 28.77 -34.45 8.09
CA THR A 2 27.34 -34.38 7.76
C THR A 2 26.76 -33.06 8.29
N PRO A 3 25.94 -32.32 7.51
CA PRO A 3 25.28 -31.12 8.00
C PRO A 3 24.36 -31.51 9.15
N GLN A 4 24.57 -30.94 10.33
CA GLN A 4 23.66 -31.10 11.46
C GLN A 4 22.30 -30.48 11.08
N PRO A 5 21.18 -31.19 11.31
CA PRO A 5 19.86 -30.64 11.04
C PRO A 5 19.65 -29.40 11.92
N HIS A 6 19.45 -28.24 11.29
CA HIS A 6 19.07 -27.03 11.99
C HIS A 6 17.76 -27.31 12.74
N PRO A 7 17.66 -27.02 14.06
CA PRO A 7 16.42 -27.21 14.80
C PRO A 7 15.30 -26.45 14.07
N HIS A 8 14.17 -27.12 13.87
CA HIS A 8 12.98 -26.51 13.29
C HIS A 8 12.45 -25.44 14.27
N GLY A 9 13.04 -24.24 14.23
CA GLY A 9 12.61 -23.15 15.09
C GLY A 9 11.13 -22.86 14.85
N ASN A 10 10.40 -22.66 15.94
CA ASN A 10 8.95 -22.54 15.91
C ASN A 10 8.54 -21.30 15.09
N ARG A 11 7.81 -21.51 14.00
CA ARG A 11 7.33 -20.45 13.09
C ARG A 11 6.06 -19.76 13.58
N LEU A 12 5.50 -20.22 14.69
CA LEU A 12 4.25 -19.73 15.26
C LEU A 12 4.25 -18.22 15.56
N PRO A 13 5.31 -17.62 16.15
CA PRO A 13 5.31 -16.19 16.44
C PRO A 13 5.16 -15.32 15.18
N GLY A 14 5.92 -15.62 14.12
CA GLY A 14 5.85 -14.87 12.86
C GLY A 14 4.46 -14.99 12.20
N ARG A 15 3.82 -16.16 12.28
CA ARG A 15 2.45 -16.36 11.78
C ARG A 15 1.43 -15.56 12.59
N LEU A 16 1.55 -15.52 13.91
CA LEU A 16 0.66 -14.74 14.77
C LEU A 16 0.78 -13.24 14.48
N LEU A 17 2.00 -12.73 14.31
CA LEU A 17 2.23 -11.33 13.96
C LEU A 17 1.65 -10.96 12.59
N LEU A 18 1.78 -11.84 11.59
CA LEU A 18 1.15 -11.63 10.29
C LEU A 18 -0.38 -11.64 10.38
N GLY A 19 -0.96 -12.56 11.17
CA GLY A 19 -2.40 -12.60 11.42
C GLY A 19 -2.91 -11.34 12.12
N PHE A 20 -2.19 -10.87 13.15
CA PHE A 20 -2.49 -9.61 13.81
C PHE A 20 -2.39 -8.43 12.84
N SER A 21 -1.34 -8.38 12.01
CA SER A 21 -1.18 -7.32 11.00
C SER A 21 -2.33 -7.32 10.00
N ALA A 22 -2.77 -8.48 9.51
CA ALA A 22 -3.90 -8.59 8.59
C ALA A 22 -5.19 -8.09 9.25
N PHE A 23 -5.43 -8.46 10.51
CA PHE A 23 -6.58 -7.97 11.27
C PHE A 23 -6.53 -6.45 11.47
N ALA A 24 -5.38 -5.90 11.86
CA ALA A 24 -5.20 -4.46 12.05
C ALA A 24 -5.44 -3.69 10.74
N LEU A 25 -4.89 -4.15 9.61
CA LEU A 25 -5.11 -3.53 8.30
C LEU A 25 -6.57 -3.55 7.87
N LEU A 26 -7.27 -4.66 8.11
CA LEU A 26 -8.70 -4.76 7.82
C LEU A 26 -9.51 -3.78 8.69
N LEU A 27 -9.20 -3.71 9.99
CA LEU A 27 -9.83 -2.77 10.91
C LEU A 27 -9.61 -1.33 10.45
N LEU A 28 -8.38 -0.96 10.11
CA LEU A 28 -8.03 0.37 9.63
C LEU A 28 -8.76 0.72 8.33
N LEU A 29 -8.86 -0.22 7.39
CA LEU A 29 -9.59 -0.02 6.13
C LEU A 29 -11.09 0.23 6.40
N VAL A 30 -11.72 -0.58 7.25
CA VAL A 30 -13.14 -0.44 7.57
C VAL A 30 -13.42 0.86 8.32
N CYS A 31 -12.58 1.22 9.30
CA CYS A 31 -12.76 2.45 10.06
C CYS A 31 -12.48 3.71 9.23
N SER A 32 -11.58 3.66 8.26
CA SER A 32 -11.24 4.80 7.41
C SER A 32 -12.19 4.99 6.24
N TRP A 33 -13.01 4.00 5.88
CA TRP A 33 -13.82 3.97 4.65
C TRP A 33 -14.60 5.25 4.33
N SER A 34 -15.17 5.90 5.35
CA SER A 34 -15.96 7.14 5.19
C SER A 34 -15.23 8.40 5.68
N MET A 35 -13.95 8.30 6.05
CA MET A 35 -13.17 9.45 6.49
C MET A 35 -12.59 10.19 5.29
N PRO A 36 -12.49 11.53 5.31
CA PRO A 36 -11.70 12.25 4.32
C PRO A 36 -10.18 12.11 4.63
N PRO A 37 -9.30 12.49 3.68
CA PRO A 37 -7.85 12.51 3.92
C PRO A 37 -7.49 13.63 4.92
N ILE A 38 -7.43 13.32 6.22
CA ILE A 38 -7.15 14.28 7.30
C ILE A 38 -5.77 13.95 7.90
N GLU A 39 -4.69 14.49 7.33
CA GLU A 39 -3.32 14.24 7.81
C GLU A 39 -2.37 15.42 7.61
N ALA A 40 -1.20 15.36 8.27
CA ALA A 40 -0.10 16.32 8.11
C ALA A 40 0.42 16.41 6.66
N SER A 41 0.31 15.33 5.88
CA SER A 41 0.56 15.30 4.42
C SER A 41 -0.72 15.42 3.58
N GLY A 42 -1.81 15.93 4.16
CA GLY A 42 -3.12 16.06 3.53
C GLY A 42 -3.04 16.79 2.19
N PHE A 43 -2.16 17.79 2.06
CA PHE A 43 -1.91 18.46 0.79
C PHE A 43 -1.56 17.47 -0.34
N ARG A 44 -0.58 16.56 -0.15
CA ARG A 44 -0.21 15.60 -1.20
C ARG A 44 -1.31 14.57 -1.45
N GLN A 45 -1.97 14.09 -0.39
CA GLN A 45 -3.06 13.12 -0.52
C GLN A 45 -4.25 13.72 -1.28
N THR A 46 -4.64 14.94 -0.94
CA THR A 46 -5.69 15.68 -1.65
C THR A 46 -5.27 15.98 -3.09
N GLN A 47 -4.02 16.37 -3.33
CA GLN A 47 -3.48 16.55 -4.67
C GLN A 47 -3.58 15.27 -5.51
N THR A 48 -3.19 14.12 -4.96
CA THR A 48 -3.29 12.82 -5.63
C THR A 48 -4.75 12.45 -5.89
N ALA A 49 -5.63 12.59 -4.88
CA ALA A 49 -7.05 12.29 -5.01
C ALA A 49 -7.72 13.17 -6.08
N LEU A 50 -7.38 14.46 -6.12
CA LEU A 50 -7.88 15.41 -7.12
C LEU A 50 -7.38 15.01 -8.53
N SER A 51 -6.11 14.63 -8.66
CA SER A 51 -5.55 14.15 -9.94
C SER A 51 -6.29 12.90 -10.44
N ILE A 52 -6.59 11.96 -9.54
CA ILE A 52 -7.37 10.75 -9.87
C ILE A 52 -8.79 11.13 -10.32
N ASP A 53 -9.46 12.05 -9.61
CA ASP A 53 -10.81 12.51 -9.97
C ASP A 53 -10.85 13.12 -11.38
N TRP A 54 -9.83 13.91 -11.75
CA TRP A 54 -9.70 14.45 -13.11
C TRP A 54 -9.42 13.37 -14.16
N MET A 55 -8.64 12.34 -13.84
CA MET A 55 -8.43 11.20 -14.74
C MET A 55 -9.73 10.40 -14.97
N VAL A 56 -10.51 10.17 -13.91
CA VAL A 56 -11.82 9.49 -13.99
C VAL A 56 -12.79 10.27 -14.89
N ARG A 57 -12.72 11.60 -14.89
CA ARG A 57 -13.52 12.48 -15.76
C ARG A 57 -13.05 12.55 -17.23
N GLY A 58 -12.02 11.78 -17.61
CA GLY A 58 -11.49 11.74 -18.98
C GLY A 58 -10.34 12.71 -19.24
N GLY A 59 -9.64 13.16 -18.20
CA GLY A 59 -8.42 13.95 -18.35
C GLY A 59 -7.28 13.19 -19.07
N PRO A 60 -6.26 13.90 -19.57
CA PRO A 60 -5.12 13.28 -20.24
C PRO A 60 -4.35 12.37 -19.27
N TRP A 61 -3.80 11.26 -19.79
CA TRP A 61 -3.14 10.25 -18.95
C TRP A 61 -1.77 10.72 -18.45
N LEU A 62 -0.96 11.30 -19.34
CA LEU A 62 0.39 11.81 -19.01
C LEU A 62 0.37 13.30 -18.63
N ASP A 63 -0.47 14.09 -19.29
CA ASP A 63 -0.67 15.52 -19.00
C ASP A 63 -1.86 15.70 -18.04
N TYR A 64 -1.80 15.00 -16.91
CA TYR A 64 -2.92 14.96 -15.99
C TYR A 64 -3.06 16.29 -15.25
N LEU A 65 -4.32 16.73 -15.09
CA LEU A 65 -4.61 17.98 -14.42
C LEU A 65 -4.38 17.83 -12.91
N THR A 66 -3.53 18.71 -12.39
CA THR A 66 -3.23 18.86 -10.96
C THR A 66 -3.64 20.28 -10.52
N PRO A 67 -4.93 20.53 -10.22
CA PRO A 67 -5.47 21.87 -9.97
C PRO A 67 -5.13 22.38 -8.56
N VAL A 68 -3.84 22.61 -8.34
CA VAL A 68 -3.28 23.03 -7.05
C VAL A 68 -2.67 24.43 -7.12
N LEU A 69 -2.12 24.83 -8.27
CA LEU A 69 -1.41 26.11 -8.46
C LEU A 69 -2.13 27.09 -9.41
N GLY A 70 -3.39 26.82 -9.76
CA GLY A 70 -4.12 27.58 -10.77
C GLY A 70 -3.83 27.13 -12.21
N ALA A 71 -4.54 27.73 -13.17
CA ALA A 71 -4.39 27.40 -14.59
C ALA A 71 -2.93 27.61 -15.04
N PRO A 72 -2.37 26.73 -15.90
CA PRO A 72 -3.03 25.68 -16.67
C PRO A 72 -3.21 24.32 -15.96
N CYS A 73 -2.90 24.21 -14.66
CA CYS A 73 -3.02 22.98 -13.88
C CYS A 73 -2.25 21.76 -14.44
N SER A 74 -1.24 21.97 -15.30
CA SER A 74 -0.53 20.92 -16.04
C SER A 74 0.89 20.64 -15.51
N VAL A 75 1.10 20.76 -14.20
CA VAL A 75 2.43 20.58 -13.59
C VAL A 75 2.65 19.09 -13.28
N PRO A 76 3.60 18.40 -13.94
CA PRO A 76 3.89 17.00 -13.66
C PRO A 76 4.73 16.89 -12.39
N PHE A 77 4.09 16.53 -11.27
CA PHE A 77 4.80 16.34 -10.00
C PHE A 77 5.39 14.93 -9.87
N GLU A 78 4.69 13.91 -10.37
CA GLU A 78 5.03 12.50 -10.20
C GLU A 78 4.67 11.71 -11.46
N PHE A 79 5.31 10.56 -11.66
CA PHE A 79 4.86 9.63 -12.71
C PHE A 79 3.53 8.99 -12.28
N PRO A 80 2.42 9.16 -13.03
CA PRO A 80 1.06 8.96 -12.54
C PRO A 80 0.59 7.49 -12.44
N LEU A 81 1.49 6.53 -12.22
CA LEU A 81 1.16 5.10 -12.22
C LEU A 81 0.11 4.76 -11.14
N TYR A 82 0.30 5.26 -9.93
CA TYR A 82 -0.63 5.00 -8.83
C TYR A 82 -2.00 5.61 -9.12
N GLN A 83 -2.01 6.83 -9.67
CA GLN A 83 -3.22 7.56 -10.03
C GLN A 83 -3.99 6.82 -11.13
N TRP A 84 -3.30 6.30 -12.16
CA TRP A 84 -3.92 5.48 -13.21
C TRP A 84 -4.59 4.23 -12.66
N LEU A 85 -3.89 3.49 -11.80
CA LEU A 85 -4.41 2.26 -11.22
C LEU A 85 -5.61 2.54 -10.31
N ALA A 86 -5.57 3.62 -9.53
CA ALA A 86 -6.67 4.03 -8.67
C ALA A 86 -7.89 4.51 -9.48
N ALA A 87 -7.67 5.30 -10.54
CA ALA A 87 -8.73 5.72 -11.46
C ALA A 87 -9.38 4.52 -12.16
N ALA A 88 -8.56 3.59 -12.67
CA ALA A 88 -9.06 2.36 -13.30
C ALA A 88 -9.88 1.53 -12.31
N LEU A 89 -9.41 1.37 -11.07
CA LEU A 89 -10.15 0.64 -10.04
C LEU A 89 -11.49 1.33 -9.74
N SER A 90 -11.52 2.65 -9.61
CA SER A 90 -12.76 3.43 -9.40
C SER A 90 -13.73 3.24 -10.57
N LEU A 91 -13.27 3.38 -11.82
CA LEU A 91 -14.09 3.20 -13.02
C LEU A 91 -14.65 1.77 -13.15
N LEU A 92 -13.85 0.74 -12.82
CA LEU A 92 -14.25 -0.66 -12.95
C LEU A 92 -15.19 -1.13 -11.83
N THR A 93 -15.12 -0.52 -10.64
CA THR A 93 -15.89 -0.96 -9.46
C THR A 93 -17.03 -0.02 -9.09
N GLY A 94 -17.04 1.21 -9.59
CA GLY A 94 -17.95 2.28 -9.16
C GLY A 94 -17.65 2.82 -7.76
N MET A 95 -16.51 2.44 -7.16
CA MET A 95 -16.10 2.94 -5.85
C MET A 95 -15.69 4.41 -5.91
N GLU A 96 -15.89 5.12 -4.80
CA GLU A 96 -15.33 6.46 -4.62
C GLU A 96 -13.80 6.43 -4.74
N VAL A 97 -13.23 7.46 -5.39
CA VAL A 97 -11.79 7.63 -5.62
C VAL A 97 -10.95 7.39 -4.35
N GLY A 98 -11.38 7.93 -3.20
CA GLY A 98 -10.67 7.74 -1.93
C GLY A 98 -10.61 6.28 -1.49
N ASN A 99 -11.70 5.53 -1.67
CA ASN A 99 -11.75 4.12 -1.32
C ASN A 99 -10.99 3.25 -2.32
N SER A 100 -11.02 3.59 -3.60
CA SER A 100 -10.17 2.93 -4.61
C SER A 100 -8.68 3.12 -4.29
N ALA A 101 -8.26 4.32 -3.90
CA ALA A 101 -6.88 4.59 -3.49
C ALA A 101 -6.45 3.74 -2.27
N ARG A 102 -7.29 3.67 -1.23
CA ARG A 102 -7.02 2.85 -0.03
C ARG A 102 -6.89 1.37 -0.33
N VAL A 103 -7.83 0.82 -1.11
CA VAL A 103 -7.77 -0.60 -1.51
C VAL A 103 -6.51 -0.87 -2.31
N LEU A 104 -6.16 0.01 -3.24
CA LEU A 104 -4.94 -0.12 -4.02
C LEU A 104 -3.69 -0.07 -3.12
N SER A 105 -3.63 0.87 -2.18
CA SER A 105 -2.55 0.99 -1.19
C SER A 105 -2.36 -0.30 -0.39
N LEU A 106 -3.47 -0.88 0.08
CA LEU A 106 -3.45 -2.15 0.80
C LEU A 106 -2.94 -3.31 -0.07
N LEU A 107 -3.35 -3.39 -1.34
CA LEU A 107 -2.87 -4.41 -2.28
C LEU A 107 -1.36 -4.30 -2.50
N PHE A 108 -0.84 -3.08 -2.70
CA PHE A 108 0.60 -2.84 -2.83
C PHE A 108 1.35 -3.19 -1.55
N HIS A 109 0.80 -2.88 -0.37
CA HIS A 109 1.40 -3.26 0.90
C HIS A 109 1.51 -4.79 1.06
N VAL A 110 0.45 -5.54 0.72
CA VAL A 110 0.49 -7.02 0.70
C VAL A 110 1.55 -7.52 -0.29
N GLY A 111 1.66 -6.87 -1.46
CA GLY A 111 2.73 -7.12 -2.42
C GLY A 111 4.13 -6.89 -1.82
N CYS A 112 4.32 -5.81 -1.07
CA CYS A 112 5.57 -5.52 -0.36
C CYS A 112 5.89 -6.60 0.68
N ILE A 113 4.92 -7.05 1.48
CA ILE A 113 5.11 -8.17 2.44
C ILE A 113 5.63 -9.42 1.71
N ALA A 114 5.00 -9.79 0.59
CA ALA A 114 5.44 -10.93 -0.22
C ALA A 114 6.86 -10.74 -0.77
N MET A 115 7.18 -9.54 -1.26
CA MET A 115 8.51 -9.22 -1.78
C MET A 115 9.60 -9.23 -0.71
N VAL A 116 9.32 -8.72 0.50
CA VAL A 116 10.23 -8.79 1.65
C VAL A 116 10.53 -10.25 1.98
N TYR A 117 9.50 -11.09 2.08
CA TYR A 117 9.68 -12.52 2.35
C TYR A 117 10.55 -13.21 1.29
N ARG A 118 10.26 -12.96 0.01
CA ARG A 118 11.04 -13.54 -1.10
C ARG A 118 12.48 -13.05 -1.13
N THR A 119 12.70 -11.76 -0.84
CA THR A 119 14.05 -11.16 -0.81
C THR A 119 14.89 -11.76 0.31
N VAL A 120 14.33 -11.91 1.51
CA VAL A 120 15.06 -12.55 2.62
C VAL A 120 15.40 -13.99 2.27
N LEU A 121 14.46 -14.76 1.71
CA LEU A 121 14.72 -16.13 1.28
C LEU A 121 15.79 -16.23 0.18
N ALA A 122 15.84 -15.26 -0.73
CA ALA A 122 16.85 -15.20 -1.79
C ALA A 122 18.25 -14.93 -1.24
N VAL A 123 18.37 -14.11 -0.19
CA VAL A 123 19.65 -13.82 0.49
C VAL A 123 20.06 -14.96 1.40
N ARG A 124 19.12 -15.53 2.16
CA ARG A 124 19.35 -16.64 3.08
C ARG A 124 18.12 -17.56 3.10
N PRO A 125 18.24 -18.84 2.71
CA PRO A 125 17.11 -19.77 2.61
C PRO A 125 16.63 -20.30 3.98
N ASP A 126 16.52 -19.41 4.96
CA ASP A 126 16.00 -19.66 6.30
C ASP A 126 14.57 -19.11 6.41
N ARG A 127 13.59 -20.03 6.45
CA ARG A 127 12.17 -19.68 6.53
C ARG A 127 11.78 -19.03 7.85
N LEU A 128 12.47 -19.35 8.95
CA LEU A 128 12.18 -18.73 10.24
C LEU A 128 12.62 -17.27 10.20
N LEU A 129 13.85 -17.01 9.76
CA LEU A 129 14.37 -15.66 9.60
C LEU A 129 13.49 -14.83 8.65
N ALA A 130 13.14 -15.39 7.49
CA ALA A 130 12.27 -14.72 6.52
C ALA A 130 10.90 -14.37 7.10
N LEU A 131 10.27 -15.30 7.83
CA LEU A 131 9.00 -15.04 8.50
C LEU A 131 9.14 -13.96 9.58
N SER A 132 10.19 -14.01 10.41
CA SER A 132 10.40 -13.03 11.48
C SER A 132 10.59 -11.62 10.93
N ILE A 133 11.43 -11.44 9.91
CA ILE A 133 11.67 -10.12 9.29
C ILE A 133 10.41 -9.61 8.60
N THR A 134 9.74 -10.47 7.83
CA THR A 134 8.51 -10.10 7.11
C THR A 134 7.39 -9.71 8.08
N ALA A 135 7.22 -10.47 9.17
CA ALA A 135 6.22 -10.19 10.18
C ALA A 135 6.52 -8.90 10.94
N ALA A 136 7.79 -8.62 11.25
CA ALA A 136 8.22 -7.36 11.87
C ALA A 136 7.94 -6.15 10.95
N PHE A 137 8.20 -6.29 9.65
CA PHE A 137 7.84 -5.26 8.66
C PHE A 137 6.33 -5.04 8.58
N ALA A 138 5.54 -6.11 8.45
CA ALA A 138 4.09 -6.05 8.32
C ALA A 138 3.43 -5.39 9.55
N VAL A 139 3.88 -5.72 10.76
CA VAL A 139 3.33 -5.14 11.99
C VAL A 139 3.87 -3.75 12.32
N SER A 140 4.87 -3.26 11.58
CA SER A 140 5.48 -1.97 11.89
C SER A 140 4.45 -0.84 11.79
N PRO A 141 4.33 0.04 12.80
CA PRO A 141 3.34 1.12 12.77
C PRO A 141 3.46 2.00 11.53
N TYR A 142 4.70 2.24 11.08
CA TYR A 142 4.96 3.01 9.87
C TYR A 142 4.41 2.33 8.62
N ALA A 143 4.63 1.02 8.43
CA ALA A 143 4.13 0.34 7.25
C ALA A 143 2.59 0.21 7.27
N GLN A 144 1.98 -0.04 8.43
CA GLN A 144 0.52 -0.09 8.55
C GLN A 144 -0.14 1.28 8.34
N PHE A 145 0.50 2.35 8.83
CA PHE A 145 0.02 3.71 8.65
C PHE A 145 -0.13 4.05 7.16
N TRP A 146 0.87 3.74 6.33
CA TRP A 146 0.82 4.03 4.90
C TRP A 146 -0.04 3.06 4.09
N ALA A 147 -0.22 1.82 4.57
CA ALA A 147 -1.00 0.79 3.87
C ALA A 147 -2.51 1.05 3.86
N ALA A 148 -3.03 1.75 4.88
CA ALA A 148 -4.46 1.96 5.07
C ALA A 148 -4.94 3.35 4.60
N ARG A 149 -4.11 4.06 3.83
CA ARG A 149 -4.36 5.43 3.36
C ARG A 149 -4.35 5.50 1.84
#